data_AF-A0A2V8YY28-F1
#
_entry.id   AF-A0A2V8YY28-F1
#
_cell.length_a   1.000
_cell.length_b   1.000
_cell.length_c   1.000
_cell.angle_alpha   90.00
_cell.angle_beta   90.00
_cell.angle_gamma   90.00
#
_symmetry.space_group_name_H-M   'P 1'
#
loop_
_entity.id
_entity.type
_entity.pdbx_description
1 polymer ?
#
loop_
_entity_poly.entity_id
_entity_poly.type
_entity_poly.pdbx_seq_one_letter_code
_entity_poly.pdbx_strand_id
1 'polypeptide(L)'
;SNANAAYELGELHRRARQMDEAQRYFEQALEYYPNFAEAHLGLAAVLLEKKQAEQALVHAKKAVAADPGNEVGWYRLSKVERLLGNSTEEQKAMTEFQRLHSRKTNEPESDRKLFSPEEVTKQEVDPNIPN
;
A
#
# COMPACT_ATOMS: atom_id res chain seq x y z
N SER A 1 -13.67 14.02 -7.78
CA SER A 1 -13.44 12.65 -7.29
C SER A 1 -11.96 12.37 -7.28
N ASN A 2 -11.42 11.84 -6.18
CA ASN A 2 -9.98 11.79 -5.91
C ASN A 2 -9.57 10.33 -5.61
N ALA A 3 -8.55 9.82 -6.32
CA ALA A 3 -8.01 8.47 -6.14
C ALA A 3 -7.62 8.21 -4.67
N ASN A 4 -6.97 9.18 -4.02
CA ASN A 4 -6.54 9.07 -2.62
C ASN A 4 -7.75 8.97 -1.67
N ALA A 5 -8.79 9.77 -1.88
CA ALA A 5 -9.98 9.71 -1.04
C ALA A 5 -10.73 8.38 -1.18
N ALA A 6 -10.81 7.84 -2.41
CA ALA A 6 -11.38 6.51 -2.65
C ALA A 6 -10.51 5.42 -1.99
N TYR A 7 -9.19 5.51 -2.09
CA TYR A 7 -8.27 4.59 -1.42
C TYR A 7 -8.43 4.61 0.10
N GLU A 8 -8.50 5.78 0.74
CA GLU A 8 -8.70 5.89 2.19
C GLU A 8 -10.02 5.28 2.65
N LEU A 9 -11.11 5.47 1.89
CA LEU A 9 -12.38 4.79 2.14
C LEU A 9 -12.23 3.27 2.01
N GLY A 10 -11.53 2.79 0.99
CA GLY A 10 -11.21 1.37 0.82
C GLY A 10 -10.47 0.79 2.02
N GLU A 11 -9.48 1.50 2.54
CA GLU A 11 -8.74 1.11 3.75
C GLU A 11 -9.62 1.07 5.00
N LEU A 12 -10.51 2.06 5.18
CA LEU A 12 -11.46 2.08 6.29
C LEU A 12 -12.39 0.86 6.25
N HIS A 13 -12.99 0.56 5.10
CA HIS A 13 -13.86 -0.61 4.93
C HIS A 13 -13.09 -1.93 5.10
N ARG A 14 -11.84 -2.01 4.61
CA ARG A 14 -10.98 -3.19 4.79
C ARG A 14 -10.72 -3.46 6.27
N ARG A 15 -10.40 -2.41 7.05
CA ARG A 15 -10.19 -2.50 8.50
C ARG A 15 -11.48 -2.89 9.24
N ALA A 16 -12.63 -2.42 8.77
CA ALA A 16 -13.94 -2.80 9.26
C ALA A 16 -14.40 -4.21 8.83
N ARG A 17 -13.54 -4.98 8.12
CA ARG A 17 -13.83 -6.32 7.58
C ARG A 17 -14.94 -6.35 6.52
N GLN A 18 -15.31 -5.19 5.96
CA GLN A 18 -16.30 -5.03 4.89
C GLN A 18 -15.60 -5.18 3.54
N MET A 19 -15.36 -6.42 3.14
CA MET A 19 -14.50 -6.75 2.00
C MET A 19 -15.05 -6.27 0.66
N ASP A 20 -16.36 -6.37 0.43
CA ASP A 20 -16.96 -5.94 -0.85
C ASP A 20 -16.87 -4.42 -1.03
N GLU A 21 -17.09 -3.66 0.04
CA GLU A 21 -17.03 -2.20 0.00
C GLU A 21 -15.58 -1.74 -0.16
N ALA A 22 -14.65 -2.40 0.53
CA ALA A 22 -13.22 -2.17 0.36
C ALA A 22 -12.80 -2.39 -1.11
N GLN A 23 -13.23 -3.51 -1.71
CA GLN A 23 -12.97 -3.80 -3.11
C GLN A 23 -13.47 -2.69 -4.02
N ARG A 24 -14.74 -2.30 -3.87
CA ARG A 24 -15.37 -1.27 -4.70
C ARG A 24 -14.63 0.06 -4.64
N TYR A 25 -14.20 0.47 -3.45
CA TYR A 25 -13.48 1.74 -3.29
C TYR A 25 -12.04 1.69 -3.82
N PHE A 26 -11.35 0.55 -3.71
CA PHE A 26 -10.05 0.40 -4.35
C PHE A 26 -10.14 0.33 -5.88
N GLU A 27 -11.17 -0.33 -6.43
CA GLU A 27 -11.47 -0.29 -7.87
C GLU A 27 -11.73 1.15 -8.33
N GLN A 28 -12.56 1.90 -7.60
CA GLN A 28 -12.81 3.31 -7.87
C GLN A 28 -11.52 4.15 -7.78
N ALA A 29 -10.62 3.88 -6.84
CA ALA A 29 -9.32 4.56 -6.78
C ALA A 29 -8.49 4.33 -8.05
N LEU A 30 -8.55 3.11 -8.60
CA LEU A 30 -7.85 2.71 -9.83
C LEU A 30 -8.53 3.21 -11.10
N GLU A 31 -9.84 3.48 -11.09
CA GLU A 31 -10.51 4.21 -12.17
C GLU A 31 -9.95 5.63 -12.31
N TYR A 32 -9.65 6.30 -11.18
CA TYR A 32 -9.06 7.64 -11.18
C TYR A 32 -7.56 7.63 -11.43
N TYR A 33 -6.84 6.64 -10.89
CA TYR A 33 -5.41 6.50 -11.08
C TYR A 33 -5.01 5.02 -11.30
N PRO A 34 -4.91 4.55 -12.56
CA PRO A 34 -4.69 3.14 -12.87
C PRO A 34 -3.38 2.54 -12.37
N ASN A 35 -2.36 3.37 -12.11
CA ASN A 35 -1.04 2.94 -11.62
C ASN A 35 -0.86 3.19 -10.12
N PHE A 36 -1.97 3.36 -9.38
CA PHE A 36 -1.91 3.57 -7.94
C PHE A 36 -1.48 2.28 -7.22
N ALA A 37 -0.19 2.22 -6.85
CA ALA A 37 0.43 1.04 -6.26
C ALA A 37 -0.32 0.59 -5.00
N GLU A 38 -0.66 1.52 -4.10
CA GLU A 38 -1.33 1.26 -2.84
C GLU A 38 -2.75 0.74 -3.03
N ALA A 39 -3.49 1.23 -4.04
CA ALA A 39 -4.83 0.70 -4.33
C ALA A 39 -4.77 -0.71 -4.94
N HIS A 40 -3.78 -1.01 -5.78
CA HIS A 40 -3.51 -2.38 -6.22
C HIS A 40 -3.12 -3.30 -5.05
N LEU A 41 -2.34 -2.81 -4.08
CA LEU A 41 -2.12 -3.52 -2.83
C LEU A 41 -3.40 -3.66 -2.02
N GLY A 42 -4.27 -2.66 -1.94
CA GLY A 42 -5.58 -2.79 -1.29
C GLY A 42 -6.39 -3.95 -1.89
N LEU A 43 -6.54 -3.96 -3.22
CA LEU A 43 -7.28 -5.02 -3.93
C LEU A 43 -6.70 -6.40 -3.76
N ALA A 44 -5.38 -6.56 -3.90
CA ALA A 44 -4.75 -7.86 -3.66
C ALA A 44 -4.99 -8.37 -2.23
N ALA A 45 -5.40 -7.53 -1.27
CA ALA A 45 -5.59 -7.90 0.14
C ALA A 45 -6.97 -8.49 0.29
N VAL A 46 -7.92 -7.70 -0.17
CA VAL A 46 -9.33 -8.02 -0.17
C VAL A 46 -9.57 -9.30 -0.98
N LEU A 47 -8.97 -9.43 -2.16
CA LEU A 47 -9.11 -10.62 -3.00
C LEU A 47 -8.52 -11.87 -2.35
N LEU A 48 -7.41 -11.76 -1.62
CA LEU A 48 -6.85 -12.89 -0.85
C LEU A 48 -7.77 -13.32 0.30
N GLU A 49 -8.33 -12.37 1.06
CA GLU A 49 -9.31 -12.66 2.12
C GLU A 49 -10.58 -13.31 1.54
N LYS A 50 -10.97 -12.91 0.32
CA LYS A 50 -12.06 -13.51 -0.46
C LYS A 50 -11.68 -14.84 -1.15
N LYS A 51 -10.46 -15.35 -0.94
CA LYS A 51 -9.94 -16.59 -1.56
C LYS A 51 -9.86 -16.56 -3.10
N GLN A 52 -9.79 -15.37 -3.68
CA GLN A 52 -9.69 -15.13 -5.13
C GLN A 52 -8.22 -14.90 -5.52
N ALA A 53 -7.37 -15.92 -5.32
CA ALA A 53 -5.92 -15.79 -5.48
C ALA A 53 -5.48 -15.41 -6.92
N GLU A 54 -6.14 -15.94 -7.94
CA GLU A 54 -5.86 -15.61 -9.34
C GLU A 54 -6.06 -14.12 -9.66
N GLN A 55 -7.14 -13.52 -9.15
CA GLN A 55 -7.38 -12.09 -9.34
C GLN A 55 -6.42 -11.26 -8.49
N ALA A 56 -6.11 -11.72 -7.27
CA ALA A 56 -5.13 -11.07 -6.41
C ALA A 56 -3.75 -11.02 -7.07
N LEU A 57 -3.39 -12.02 -7.88
CA LEU A 57 -2.09 -12.09 -8.55
C LEU A 57 -1.91 -10.93 -9.52
N VAL A 58 -2.94 -10.61 -10.29
CA VAL A 58 -2.92 -9.50 -11.25
C VAL A 58 -2.61 -8.19 -10.53
N HIS A 59 -3.28 -7.92 -9.42
CA HIS A 59 -3.09 -6.69 -8.67
C HIS A 59 -1.77 -6.66 -7.89
N ALA A 60 -1.32 -7.79 -7.33
CA ALA A 60 -0.02 -7.88 -6.67
C ALA A 60 1.13 -7.62 -7.66
N LYS A 61 1.06 -8.16 -8.88
CA LYS A 61 2.04 -7.91 -9.95
C LYS A 61 2.06 -6.44 -10.38
N LYS A 62 0.88 -5.82 -10.54
CA LYS A 62 0.79 -4.38 -10.86
C LYS A 62 1.36 -3.50 -9.74
N ALA A 63 1.12 -3.85 -8.48
CA ALA A 63 1.65 -3.10 -7.36
C ALA A 63 3.19 -3.10 -7.33
N VAL A 64 3.84 -4.27 -7.48
CA VAL A 64 5.31 -4.33 -7.50
C VAL A 64 5.92 -3.69 -8.76
N ALA A 65 5.19 -3.67 -9.87
CA ALA A 65 5.62 -2.96 -11.08
C ALA A 65 5.52 -1.44 -10.93
N ALA A 66 4.47 -0.95 -10.25
CA ALA A 66 4.26 0.47 -10.01
C ALA A 66 5.21 1.05 -8.93
N ASP A 67 5.48 0.28 -7.87
CA ASP A 67 6.47 0.64 -6.85
C ASP A 67 7.33 -0.59 -6.46
N PRO A 68 8.44 -0.82 -7.18
CA PRO A 68 9.37 -1.91 -6.87
C PRO A 68 10.10 -1.75 -5.53
N GLY A 69 10.09 -0.55 -4.93
CA GLY A 69 10.73 -0.25 -3.64
C GLY A 69 9.86 -0.60 -2.43
N ASN A 70 8.57 -0.88 -2.64
CA ASN A 70 7.65 -1.21 -1.58
C ASN A 70 7.73 -2.71 -1.21
N GLU A 71 8.42 -2.99 -0.11
CA GLU A 71 8.55 -4.36 0.42
C GLU A 71 7.19 -5.05 0.66
N VAL A 72 6.12 -4.29 0.99
CA VAL A 72 4.78 -4.85 1.23
C VAL A 72 4.22 -5.46 -0.05
N GLY A 73 4.52 -4.89 -1.21
CA GLY A 73 4.11 -5.45 -2.50
C GLY A 73 4.77 -6.78 -2.81
N TRP A 74 6.06 -6.91 -2.55
CA TRP A 74 6.78 -8.16 -2.72
C TRP A 74 6.31 -9.25 -1.75
N TYR A 75 6.07 -8.89 -0.49
CA TYR A 75 5.45 -9.79 0.49
C TYR A 75 4.05 -10.23 0.06
N ARG A 76 3.27 -9.33 -0.53
CA ARG A 76 1.93 -9.67 -1.02
C ARG A 76 1.99 -10.62 -2.19
N LEU A 77 2.86 -10.36 -3.16
CA LEU A 77 3.06 -11.22 -4.31
C LEU A 77 3.49 -12.63 -3.88
N SER A 78 4.42 -12.76 -2.94
CA SER A 78 4.84 -14.07 -2.44
C SER A 78 3.68 -14.85 -1.80
N LYS A 79 2.82 -14.18 -1.01
CA LYS A 79 1.61 -14.81 -0.45
C LYS A 79 0.65 -15.31 -1.54
N VAL A 80 0.46 -14.54 -2.61
CA VAL A 80 -0.42 -14.96 -3.70
C VAL A 80 0.18 -16.16 -4.43
N GLU A 81 1.46 -16.09 -4.83
CA GLU A 81 2.13 -17.17 -5.55
C GLU A 81 2.16 -18.47 -4.72
N ARG A 82 2.36 -18.37 -3.39
CA ARG A 82 2.25 -19.52 -2.47
C ARG A 82 0.88 -20.17 -2.49
N LEU A 83 -0.20 -19.38 -2.51
CA LEU A 83 -1.57 -19.88 -2.55
C LEU A 83 -1.92 -20.53 -3.89
N LEU A 84 -1.25 -20.10 -4.96
CA LEU A 84 -1.37 -20.70 -6.30
C LEU A 84 -0.44 -21.90 -6.52
N GLY A 85 0.47 -22.18 -5.57
CA GLY A 85 1.43 -23.29 -5.66
C GLY A 85 2.66 -22.99 -6.53
N ASN A 86 2.89 -21.73 -6.88
CA ASN A 86 4.00 -21.30 -7.74
C ASN A 86 5.28 -21.06 -6.92
N SER A 87 5.86 -22.12 -6.36
CA SER A 87 7.00 -22.03 -5.42
C SER A 87 8.22 -21.28 -5.97
N THR A 88 8.47 -21.32 -7.28
CA THR A 88 9.56 -20.56 -7.91
C THR A 88 9.32 -19.05 -7.85
N GLU A 89 8.11 -18.59 -8.19
CA GLU A 89 7.77 -17.16 -8.18
C GLU A 89 7.59 -16.65 -6.75
N GLU A 90 7.05 -17.48 -5.85
CA GLU A 90 7.03 -17.22 -4.42
C GLU A 90 8.44 -16.92 -3.90
N GLN A 91 9.41 -17.79 -4.19
CA GLN A 91 10.77 -17.64 -3.71
C GLN A 91 11.43 -16.36 -4.24
N LYS A 92 11.23 -16.03 -5.53
CA LYS A 92 11.72 -14.77 -6.11
C LYS A 92 11.15 -13.57 -5.39
N ALA A 93 9.83 -13.53 -5.19
CA ALA A 93 9.17 -12.43 -4.51
C ALA A 93 9.61 -12.32 -3.04
N MET A 94 9.84 -13.45 -2.37
CA MET A 94 10.34 -13.48 -1.00
C MET A 94 11.79 -12.95 -0.90
N THR A 95 12.64 -13.26 -1.87
CA THR A 95 14.01 -12.73 -1.93
C THR A 95 14.02 -11.20 -2.06
N GLU A 96 13.17 -10.64 -2.93
CA GLU A 96 13.06 -9.17 -3.04
C GLU A 96 12.49 -8.53 -1.77
N PHE A 97 11.48 -9.14 -1.15
CA PHE A 97 10.98 -8.69 0.14
C PHE A 97 12.10 -8.64 1.19
N GLN A 98 12.87 -9.72 1.34
CA GLN A 98 13.98 -9.79 2.30
C GLN A 98 15.04 -8.73 2.00
N ARG A 99 15.43 -8.55 0.73
CA ARG A 99 16.40 -7.54 0.31
C ARG A 99 15.97 -6.13 0.70
N LEU A 100 14.71 -5.78 0.42
CA LEU A 100 14.14 -4.46 0.75
C LEU A 100 13.97 -4.28 2.26
N HIS A 101 13.52 -5.32 2.96
CA HIS A 101 13.34 -5.30 4.40
C HIS A 101 14.66 -5.09 5.12
N SER A 102 15.68 -5.87 4.78
CA SER A 102 17.03 -5.70 5.33
C SER A 102 17.61 -4.32 5.05
N ARG A 103 17.35 -3.74 3.87
CA ARG A 103 17.78 -2.38 3.57
C ARG A 103 17.12 -1.36 4.49
N LYS A 104 15.79 -1.41 4.65
CA LYS A 104 15.05 -0.49 5.53
C LYS A 104 15.39 -0.65 7.01
N THR A 105 15.63 -1.88 7.48
CA THR A 105 16.02 -2.11 8.89
C THR A 105 17.43 -1.62 9.18
N ASN A 106 18.30 -1.61 8.17
CA ASN A 106 19.70 -1.19 8.29
C ASN A 106 19.94 0.25 7.78
N GLU A 107 18.90 0.97 7.38
CA GLU A 107 18.99 2.40 7.04
C GLU A 107 19.32 3.19 8.32
N PRO A 108 20.43 3.96 8.34
CA PRO A 108 20.74 4.84 9.45
C PRO A 108 19.59 5.84 9.65
N GLU A 109 19.27 6.19 10.90
CA GLU A 109 18.12 7.04 11.23
C GLU A 109 18.11 8.39 10.49
N SER A 110 19.29 8.87 10.07
CA SER A 110 19.47 10.08 9.26
C SER A 110 18.81 10.04 7.88
N ASP A 111 18.65 8.84 7.31
CA ASP A 111 18.24 8.65 5.91
C ASP A 111 16.76 8.24 5.79
N ARG A 112 16.13 7.89 6.92
CA ARG A 112 14.67 7.80 6.99
C ARG A 112 14.15 9.19 6.65
N LYS A 113 13.40 9.33 5.54
CA LYS A 113 12.58 10.51 5.27
C LYS A 113 11.51 10.63 6.38
N LEU A 114 11.94 11.10 7.54
CA LEU A 114 11.10 11.69 8.54
C LEU A 114 10.52 12.93 7.86
N PHE A 115 9.21 13.00 7.74
CA PHE A 115 8.56 14.29 7.57
C PHE A 115 9.12 15.18 8.68
N SER A 116 9.85 16.24 8.30
CA SER A 116 10.39 17.19 9.25
C SER A 116 9.22 17.71 10.10
N PRO A 117 9.30 17.67 11.45
CA PRO A 117 8.30 18.29 12.30
C PRO A 117 8.08 19.78 12.00
N GLU A 118 9.00 20.40 11.27
CA GLU A 118 8.95 21.82 10.88
C GLU A 118 7.80 22.19 9.92
N GLU A 119 7.12 21.22 9.27
CA GLU A 119 5.94 21.52 8.44
C GLU A 119 4.62 21.57 9.22
N VAL A 120 4.59 21.16 10.49
CA VAL A 120 3.37 21.18 11.31
C VAL A 120 3.53 22.18 12.45
N THR A 121 2.95 23.37 12.24
CA THR A 121 2.72 24.49 13.19
C THR A 121 3.86 25.52 13.38
N LYS A 122 3.80 26.58 12.57
CA LYS A 122 3.92 27.94 13.12
C LYS A 122 2.52 28.54 13.13
N GLN A 123 1.80 28.37 14.23
CA GLN A 123 0.67 29.22 14.52
C GLN A 123 1.24 30.54 15.03
N GLU A 124 1.37 31.52 14.13
CA GLU A 124 1.70 32.89 14.52
C GLU A 124 0.49 33.46 15.28
N VAL A 125 0.65 33.63 16.59
CA VAL A 125 -0.32 34.36 17.40
C VAL A 125 -0.03 35.84 17.17
N ASP A 126 -0.91 36.51 16.43
CA ASP A 126 -0.84 37.94 16.17
C ASP A 126 -0.97 38.72 17.50
N PRO A 127 0.04 39.49 17.95
CA PRO A 127 0.06 40.04 19.30
C PRO A 127 -0.78 41.32 19.48
N ASN A 128 -1.77 41.58 18.62
CA ASN A 128 -2.50 42.85 18.63
C ASN A 128 -4.02 42.67 18.73
N ILE A 129 -4.48 42.18 19.89
CA ILE A 129 -5.85 42.37 20.34
C ILE A 129 -5.82 43.29 21.56
N PRO A 130 -6.16 44.58 21.43
CA PRO A 130 -6.38 45.43 22.60
C PRO A 130 -7.69 45.05 23.31
N ASN A 131 -7.64 45.02 24.64
CA ASN A 131 -8.79 44.86 25.55
C ASN A 131 -9.80 46.00 25.42
#